data_AF-A0AA38NVQ8-F1
#
_entry.id   AF-A0AA38NVQ8-F1
#
_cell.length_a   1.000
_cell.length_b   1.000
_cell.length_c   1.000
_cell.angle_alpha   90.00
_cell.angle_beta   90.00
_cell.angle_gamma   90.00
#
_symmetry.space_group_name_H-M   'P 1'
#
loop_
_entity.id
_entity.type
_entity.pdbx_description
1 polymer ?
#
loop_
_entity_poly.entity_id
_entity_poly.type
_entity_poly.pdbx_seq_one_letter_code
_entity_poly.pdbx_strand_id
1 'polypeptide(L)'
;MSVSQQFILPDTLQSWPWQRKLNPNYKKVKAESSAWIESFHAFTPKAQDAFNRCEFSLLASLAFPNVSAEHLRTCCDFINLTFVYDEYSDACNAQEARRLANIVMDALRNPDLPRPQNESILGHQEKYFHL
;
A
#
# COMPACT_ATOMS: atom_id res chain seq x y z
N MET A 1 -5.58 -11.58 -37.48
CA MET A 1 -4.54 -11.47 -36.43
C MET A 1 -4.54 -10.03 -35.96
N SER A 2 -4.84 -9.75 -34.69
CA SER A 2 -4.79 -8.39 -34.15
C SER A 2 -3.33 -7.98 -33.99
N VAL A 3 -2.91 -6.86 -34.58
CA VAL A 3 -1.56 -6.31 -34.36
C VAL A 3 -1.54 -5.66 -32.97
N SER A 4 -0.59 -6.05 -32.11
CA SER A 4 -0.40 -5.42 -30.81
C SER A 4 0.09 -3.99 -31.03
N GLN A 5 -0.70 -2.99 -30.62
CA GLN A 5 -0.30 -1.59 -30.64
C GLN A 5 0.56 -1.29 -29.41
N GLN A 6 1.70 -0.65 -29.63
CA GLN A 6 2.60 -0.20 -28.56
C GLN A 6 2.75 1.32 -28.61
N PHE A 7 2.89 1.93 -27.44
CA PHE A 7 3.10 3.36 -27.28
C PHE A 7 4.38 3.59 -26.49
N ILE A 8 5.15 4.62 -26.87
CA ILE A 8 6.30 5.11 -26.09
C ILE A 8 5.82 6.34 -25.33
N LEU A 9 5.86 6.30 -24.00
CA LEU A 9 5.56 7.46 -23.18
C LEU A 9 6.74 8.44 -23.26
N PRO A 10 6.49 9.76 -23.41
CA PRO A 10 7.55 10.76 -23.29
C PRO A 10 8.10 10.79 -21.86
N ASP A 11 9.30 11.35 -21.67
CA ASP A 11 9.82 11.62 -20.34
C ASP A 11 8.99 12.71 -19.66
N THR A 12 8.05 12.30 -18.82
CA THR A 12 7.11 13.18 -18.13
C THR A 12 7.76 14.02 -17.04
N LEU A 13 9.01 13.74 -16.68
CA LEU A 13 9.75 14.42 -15.62
C LEU A 13 10.90 15.31 -16.15
N GLN A 14 11.16 15.32 -17.46
CA GLN A 14 12.27 16.05 -18.09
C GLN A 14 12.34 17.53 -17.66
N SER A 15 11.18 18.19 -17.55
CA SER A 15 11.06 19.61 -17.19
C SER A 15 10.42 19.82 -15.81
N TRP A 16 10.54 18.85 -14.90
CA TRP A 16 9.90 18.92 -13.60
C TRP A 16 10.49 20.06 -12.74
N PRO A 17 9.71 21.09 -12.38
CA PRO A 17 10.25 22.30 -11.75
C PRO A 17 10.47 22.17 -10.25
N TRP A 18 9.89 21.15 -9.60
CA TRP A 18 9.96 20.98 -8.15
C TRP A 18 11.16 20.13 -7.74
N GLN A 19 11.96 20.64 -6.80
CA GLN A 19 13.07 19.89 -6.24
C GLN A 19 12.57 18.66 -5.49
N ARG A 20 13.11 17.49 -5.85
CA ARG A 20 12.85 16.25 -5.13
C ARG A 20 13.43 16.31 -3.72
N LYS A 21 12.59 16.16 -2.71
CA LYS A 21 13.00 15.99 -1.30
C LYS A 21 12.61 14.60 -0.84
N LEU A 22 13.54 13.91 -0.19
CA LEU A 22 13.32 12.58 0.38
C LEU A 22 13.42 12.69 1.89
N ASN A 23 12.46 12.09 2.61
CA ASN A 23 12.52 12.05 4.06
C ASN A 23 13.83 11.35 4.52
N PRO A 24 14.62 11.96 5.43
CA PRO A 24 15.89 11.38 5.88
C PRO A 24 15.73 10.01 6.56
N ASN A 25 14.53 9.68 7.04
CA ASN A 25 14.24 8.41 7.71
C ASN A 25 13.81 7.29 6.74
N TYR A 26 13.75 7.54 5.43
CA TYR A 26 13.24 6.60 4.41
C TYR A 26 13.77 5.17 4.57
N LYS A 27 15.10 5.00 4.67
CA LYS A 27 15.71 3.66 4.71
C LYS A 27 15.24 2.84 5.90
N LYS A 28 15.22 3.47 7.09
CA LYS A 28 14.78 2.83 8.33
C LYS A 28 13.29 2.49 8.25
N VAL A 29 12.47 3.50 7.95
CA VAL A 29 11.01 3.34 7.96
C VAL A 29 10.54 2.39 6.86
N LYS A 30 11.16 2.39 5.67
CA LYS A 30 10.89 1.40 4.62
C LYS A 30 11.08 -0.02 5.14
N ALA A 31 12.23 -0.31 5.74
CA ALA A 31 12.53 -1.67 6.21
C ALA A 31 11.52 -2.15 7.26
N GLU A 32 11.18 -1.27 8.21
CA GLU A 32 10.22 -1.62 9.25
C GLU A 32 8.79 -1.78 8.68
N SER A 33 8.38 -0.94 7.73
CA SER A 33 7.05 -0.97 7.09
C SER A 33 6.88 -2.19 6.19
N SER A 34 7.89 -2.53 5.39
CA SER A 34 7.93 -3.74 4.58
C SER A 34 7.84 -5.01 5.43
N ALA A 35 8.63 -5.10 6.51
CA ALA A 35 8.58 -6.24 7.41
C ALA A 35 7.19 -6.41 8.06
N TRP A 36 6.53 -5.29 8.40
CA TRP A 36 5.20 -5.31 8.98
C TRP A 36 4.14 -5.77 7.98
N ILE A 37 4.09 -5.20 6.76
CA ILE A 37 3.06 -5.59 5.78
C ILE A 37 3.25 -7.05 5.30
N GLU A 38 4.50 -7.51 5.18
CA GLU A 38 4.81 -8.90 4.82
C GLU A 38 4.38 -9.92 5.88
N SER A 39 4.34 -9.52 7.15
CA SER A 39 3.97 -10.41 8.27
C SER A 39 2.53 -10.92 8.19
N PHE A 40 1.68 -10.26 7.41
CA PHE A 40 0.29 -10.66 7.17
C PHE A 40 0.14 -11.74 6.12
N HIS A 41 1.20 -12.04 5.35
CA HIS A 41 1.17 -13.05 4.30
C HIS A 41 -0.02 -12.89 3.33
N ALA A 42 -0.33 -11.65 2.95
CA ALA A 42 -1.48 -11.31 2.11
C ALA A 42 -1.35 -11.84 0.66
N PHE A 43 -0.14 -12.22 0.23
CA PHE A 43 0.12 -12.56 -1.16
C PHE A 43 0.72 -13.96 -1.33
N THR A 44 0.49 -14.53 -2.52
CA THR A 44 1.29 -15.66 -3.01
C THR A 44 2.76 -15.22 -3.19
N PRO A 45 3.75 -16.12 -3.19
CA PRO A 45 5.15 -15.74 -3.34
C PRO A 45 5.44 -14.88 -4.58
N LYS A 46 4.76 -15.16 -5.71
CA LYS A 46 4.90 -14.38 -6.94
C LYS A 46 4.31 -12.97 -6.82
N ALA A 47 3.14 -12.84 -6.19
CA ALA A 47 2.51 -11.54 -5.97
C ALA A 47 3.27 -10.72 -4.92
N GLN A 48 3.84 -11.37 -3.89
CA GLN A 48 4.71 -10.72 -2.92
C GLN A 48 5.99 -10.17 -3.56
N ASP A 49 6.64 -10.92 -4.46
CA ASP A 49 7.80 -10.42 -5.20
C ASP A 49 7.45 -9.20 -6.06
N ALA A 50 6.31 -9.23 -6.76
CA ALA A 50 5.84 -8.10 -7.53
C ALA A 50 5.55 -6.88 -6.64
N PHE A 51 4.87 -7.07 -5.51
CA PHE A 51 4.56 -6.03 -4.53
C PHE A 51 5.83 -5.43 -3.92
N ASN A 52 6.82 -6.25 -3.57
CA ASN A 52 8.08 -5.80 -2.96
C ASN A 52 8.95 -4.98 -3.92
N ARG A 53 8.76 -5.16 -5.24
CA ARG A 53 9.39 -4.33 -6.27
C ARG A 53 8.72 -2.97 -6.41
N CYS A 54 7.50 -2.80 -5.91
CA CYS A 54 6.86 -1.51 -5.82
C CYS A 54 7.47 -0.71 -4.67
N GLU A 55 7.98 0.47 -4.99
CA GLU A 55 8.64 1.36 -4.02
C GLU A 55 7.60 2.26 -3.30
N PHE A 56 6.59 1.66 -2.67
CA PHE A 56 5.50 2.39 -2.00
C PHE A 56 5.97 3.27 -0.84
N SER A 57 6.91 2.77 -0.03
CA SER A 57 7.52 3.58 1.04
C SER A 57 8.39 4.72 0.48
N LEU A 58 8.90 4.61 -0.75
CA LEU A 58 9.59 5.71 -1.43
C LEU A 58 8.58 6.78 -1.85
N LEU A 59 7.44 6.38 -2.41
CA LEU A 59 6.33 7.29 -2.72
C LEU A 59 5.93 8.09 -1.47
N ALA A 60 5.68 7.40 -0.35
CA ALA A 60 5.37 8.03 0.94
C ALA A 60 6.46 9.04 1.36
N SER A 61 7.73 8.64 1.27
CA SER A 61 8.87 9.46 1.69
C SER A 61 9.15 10.66 0.80
N LEU A 62 8.70 10.62 -0.46
CA LEU A 62 8.75 11.74 -1.40
C LEU A 62 7.55 12.68 -1.23
N ALA A 63 6.37 12.14 -0.91
CA ALA A 63 5.15 12.91 -0.66
C ALA A 63 5.20 13.65 0.69
N PHE A 64 5.81 13.03 1.72
CA PHE A 64 5.90 13.57 3.08
C PHE A 64 7.36 13.73 3.54
N PRO A 65 8.16 14.59 2.89
CA PRO A 65 9.60 14.64 3.13
C PRO A 65 9.99 15.29 4.47
N ASN A 66 9.10 16.07 5.07
CA ASN A 66 9.39 16.89 6.26
C ASN A 66 8.73 16.38 7.55
N VAL A 67 8.01 15.25 7.49
CA VAL A 67 7.36 14.69 8.69
C VAL A 67 8.37 13.93 9.55
N SER A 68 8.05 13.74 10.84
CA SER A 68 8.84 12.94 11.76
C SER A 68 8.96 11.48 11.28
N ALA A 69 9.92 10.73 11.84
CA ALA A 69 10.05 9.30 11.55
C ALA A 69 8.76 8.52 11.88
N GLU A 70 8.09 8.89 12.98
CA GLU A 70 6.83 8.32 13.44
C GLU A 70 5.70 8.57 12.43
N HIS A 71 5.47 9.83 12.03
CA HIS A 71 4.46 10.14 11.03
C HIS A 71 4.78 9.53 9.67
N LEU A 72 6.06 9.47 9.28
CA LEU A 72 6.46 8.80 8.05
C LEU A 72 6.11 7.30 8.11
N ARG A 73 6.28 6.68 9.27
CA ARG A 73 5.94 5.27 9.47
C ARG A 73 4.45 5.01 9.23
N THR A 74 3.59 5.84 9.80
CA THR A 74 2.14 5.81 9.53
C THR A 74 1.84 5.99 8.05
N CYS A 75 2.48 6.94 7.36
CA CYS A 75 2.29 7.16 5.93
C CYS A 75 2.72 5.96 5.07
N CYS A 76 3.85 5.33 5.38
CA CYS A 76 4.32 4.14 4.67
C CYS A 76 3.38 2.96 4.87
N ASP A 77 2.93 2.71 6.10
CA ASP A 77 2.00 1.62 6.41
C ASP A 77 0.66 1.85 5.72
N PHE A 78 0.13 3.08 5.75
CA PHE A 78 -1.10 3.45 5.07
C PHE A 78 -1.01 3.20 3.55
N ILE A 79 0.05 3.69 2.91
CA ILE A 79 0.22 3.51 1.47
C ILE A 79 0.32 2.02 1.13
N ASN A 80 1.11 1.23 1.87
CA ASN A 80 1.19 -0.20 1.66
C ASN A 80 -0.19 -0.88 1.80
N LEU A 81 -0.95 -0.60 2.86
CA LEU A 81 -2.30 -1.13 3.06
C LEU A 81 -3.23 -0.80 1.88
N THR A 82 -3.22 0.46 1.43
CA THR A 82 -4.08 0.87 0.30
C THR A 82 -3.76 0.11 -0.98
N PHE A 83 -2.48 -0.20 -1.24
CA PHE A 83 -2.10 -1.02 -2.39
C PHE A 83 -2.38 -2.51 -2.21
N VAL A 84 -2.40 -3.04 -0.97
CA VAL A 84 -2.93 -4.39 -0.74
C VAL A 84 -4.43 -4.42 -1.04
N TYR A 85 -5.20 -3.43 -0.58
CA TYR A 85 -6.61 -3.32 -0.92
C TYR A 85 -6.84 -3.22 -2.44
N ASP A 86 -6.06 -2.39 -3.14
CA ASP A 86 -6.10 -2.20 -4.59
C ASP A 86 -5.96 -3.54 -5.34
N GLU A 87 -4.90 -4.31 -5.07
CA GLU A 87 -4.63 -5.61 -5.69
C GLU A 87 -5.78 -6.61 -5.49
N TYR A 88 -6.39 -6.64 -4.31
CA TYR A 88 -7.55 -7.48 -4.05
C TYR A 88 -8.81 -6.99 -4.78
N SER A 89 -9.02 -5.68 -4.80
CA SER A 89 -10.22 -5.08 -5.38
C SER A 89 -10.22 -5.09 -6.91
N ASP A 90 -9.05 -5.04 -7.55
CA ASP A 90 -8.88 -5.13 -9.01
C ASP A 90 -9.29 -6.49 -9.58
N ALA A 91 -9.15 -7.55 -8.78
CA ALA A 91 -9.62 -8.89 -9.14
C ALA A 91 -11.12 -9.11 -8.87
N CYS A 92 -11.81 -8.14 -8.26
CA CYS A 92 -13.19 -8.29 -7.80
C CYS A 92 -14.22 -7.74 -8.81
N ASN A 93 -15.43 -8.29 -8.75
CA ASN A 93 -16.59 -7.59 -9.28
C ASN A 93 -17.07 -6.51 -8.29
N ALA A 94 -18.01 -5.66 -8.71
CA ALA A 94 -18.50 -4.54 -7.89
C ALA A 94 -19.07 -4.96 -6.53
N GLN A 95 -19.70 -6.13 -6.42
CA GLN A 95 -20.26 -6.62 -5.17
C GLN A 95 -19.16 -7.07 -4.20
N GLU A 96 -18.17 -7.82 -4.70
CA GLU A 96 -17.03 -8.25 -3.88
C GLU A 96 -16.17 -7.08 -3.44
N ALA A 97 -15.87 -6.12 -4.33
CA ALA A 97 -15.11 -4.92 -3.99
C ALA A 97 -15.81 -4.12 -2.87
N ARG A 98 -17.15 -4.00 -2.92
CA ARG A 98 -17.95 -3.37 -1.88
C ARG A 98 -17.89 -4.12 -0.55
N ARG A 99 -17.88 -5.47 -0.59
CA ARG A 99 -17.72 -6.30 0.60
C ARG A 99 -16.35 -6.08 1.25
N LEU A 100 -15.27 -6.05 0.46
CA LEU A 100 -13.93 -5.78 0.97
C LEU A 100 -13.82 -4.37 1.55
N ALA A 101 -14.39 -3.36 0.88
CA ALA A 101 -14.44 -1.99 1.39
C ALA A 101 -15.14 -1.90 2.75
N ASN A 102 -16.27 -2.61 2.91
CA ASN A 102 -16.97 -2.65 4.19
C ASN A 102 -16.13 -3.30 5.30
N ILE A 103 -15.38 -4.37 4.99
CA ILE A 103 -14.47 -5.02 5.95
C ILE A 103 -13.37 -4.06 6.40
N VAL A 104 -12.70 -3.40 5.45
CA VAL A 104 -11.64 -2.40 5.72
C VAL A 104 -12.18 -1.27 6.59
N MET A 105 -13.32 -0.69 6.21
CA MET A 105 -13.91 0.43 6.95
C MET A 105 -14.42 0.03 8.33
N ASP A 106 -14.91 -1.20 8.49
CA ASP A 106 -15.30 -1.72 9.80
C ASP A 106 -14.09 -1.92 10.72
N ALA A 107 -12.99 -2.48 10.20
CA ALA A 107 -11.75 -2.64 10.96
C ALA A 107 -11.16 -1.29 11.41
N LEU A 108 -11.16 -0.28 10.51
CA LEU A 108 -10.68 1.07 10.82
C LEU A 108 -11.56 1.79 11.86
N ARG A 109 -12.88 1.57 11.84
CA ARG A 109 -13.82 2.22 12.79
C ARG A 109 -13.87 1.50 14.14
N ASN A 110 -13.59 0.21 14.15
CA ASN A 110 -13.75 -0.67 15.30
C ASN A 110 -12.46 -1.48 15.59
N PRO A 111 -11.30 -0.84 15.83
CA PRO A 111 -10.01 -1.52 15.93
C PRO A 111 -9.92 -2.49 17.12
N ASP A 112 -10.65 -2.22 18.20
CA ASP A 112 -10.62 -3.04 19.41
C ASP A 112 -11.46 -4.32 19.30
N LEU A 113 -12.33 -4.43 18.29
CA LEU A 113 -13.17 -5.61 18.13
C LEU A 113 -12.37 -6.81 17.63
N PRO A 114 -12.68 -8.03 18.11
CA PRO A 114 -12.10 -9.25 17.54
C PRO A 114 -12.57 -9.41 16.09
N ARG A 115 -11.63 -9.69 15.17
CA ARG A 115 -11.96 -10.00 13.78
C ARG A 115 -12.36 -11.48 13.64
N PRO A 116 -13.34 -11.83 12.78
CA PRO A 116 -13.66 -13.22 12.51
C PRO A 116 -12.45 -13.99 11.93
N GLN A 117 -12.26 -15.25 12.35
CA GLN A 117 -11.14 -16.08 11.87
C GLN A 117 -11.14 -16.30 10.35
N ASN A 118 -12.34 -16.35 9.74
CA ASN A 118 -12.50 -16.60 8.30
C ASN A 118 -12.70 -15.32 7.48
N GLU A 119 -12.38 -14.16 8.05
CA GLU A 119 -12.45 -12.90 7.32
C GLU A 119 -11.27 -12.73 6.34
N SER A 120 -11.43 -11.85 5.36
CA SER A 120 -10.33 -11.36 4.53
C SER A 120 -9.16 -10.83 5.37
N ILE A 121 -7.93 -11.09 4.93
CA ILE A 121 -6.71 -10.57 5.56
C ILE A 121 -6.71 -9.04 5.69
N LEU A 122 -7.40 -8.35 4.78
CA LEU A 122 -7.56 -6.89 4.80
C LEU A 122 -8.16 -6.39 6.12
N GLY A 123 -9.13 -7.11 6.70
CA GLY A 123 -9.73 -6.72 7.99
C GLY A 123 -8.78 -6.92 9.17
N HIS A 124 -7.88 -7.91 9.08
CA HIS A 124 -6.87 -8.17 10.09
C HIS A 124 -5.72 -7.16 10.00
N GLN A 125 -5.31 -6.78 8.79
CA GLN A 125 -4.28 -5.77 8.55
C GLN A 125 -4.67 -4.40 9.11
N GLU A 126 -5.87 -3.93 8.77
CA GLU A 126 -6.39 -2.62 9.18
C GLU A 126 -6.61 -2.51 10.69
N LYS A 127 -6.82 -3.62 11.39
CA LYS A 127 -6.89 -3.64 12.86
C LYS A 127 -5.57 -3.20 13.52
N TYR A 128 -4.42 -3.55 12.91
CA TYR A 128 -3.10 -3.19 13.44
C TYR A 128 -2.58 -1.86 12.88
N PHE A 129 -3.39 -1.17 12.09
CA PHE A 129 -3.10 0.19 11.68
C PHE A 129 -3.39 1.14 12.86
N HIS A 130 -2.35 1.42 13.64
CA HIS A 130 -2.42 2.35 14.75
C HIS A 130 -2.25 3.80 14.23
N LEU A 131 -3.34 4.56 14.23
CA LEU A 131 -3.32 6.03 14.13
C LEU A 131 -2.95 6.67 15.46
#